data_AF-A0A521ESP7-F1
#
_entry.id   AF-A0A521ESP7-F1
#
_cell.length_a   1.000
_cell.length_b   1.000
_cell.length_c   1.000
_cell.angle_alpha   90.00
_cell.angle_beta   90.00
_cell.angle_gamma   90.00
#
_symmetry.space_group_name_H-M   'P 1'
#
loop_
_entity.id
_entity.type
_entity.pdbx_description
1 polymer ?
#
loop_
_entity_poly.entity_id
_entity_poly.type
_entity_poly.pdbx_seq_one_letter_code
_entity_poly.pdbx_strand_id
1 'polypeptide(L)'
;MKHFVFTILVVSLSFSFSSCKTSTEPNEREKGHVSVLVIDQNEIPVKDIEIYLAPESILKVTDTNGRAFFTVDVGDYFIDADICCMGPGFIKYHVPVTVEKSDTVKQILHACSACL
;
A
#
# COMPACT_ATOMS: atom_id res chain seq x y z
N MET A 1 85.45 17.19 -4.69
CA MET A 1 84.96 18.22 -3.75
C MET A 1 83.60 18.71 -4.25
N LYS A 2 82.59 18.73 -3.37
CA LYS A 2 81.29 19.44 -3.48
C LYS A 2 80.33 18.94 -4.58
N HIS A 3 79.04 18.76 -4.41
CA HIS A 3 78.04 18.66 -3.33
C HIS A 3 76.83 17.98 -4.00
N PHE A 4 76.07 17.10 -3.32
CA PHE A 4 74.66 17.31 -2.97
C PHE A 4 73.84 18.04 -4.07
N VAL A 5 72.73 17.51 -4.58
CA VAL A 5 71.45 17.52 -3.86
C VAL A 5 70.51 16.43 -4.41
N PHE A 6 69.94 15.70 -3.46
CA PHE A 6 68.81 14.78 -3.54
C PHE A 6 67.54 15.57 -3.87
N THR A 7 66.78 15.20 -4.90
CA THR A 7 65.42 15.74 -5.09
C THR A 7 64.46 14.57 -5.25
N ILE A 8 63.96 14.11 -4.09
CA ILE A 8 62.85 13.14 -4.00
C ILE A 8 61.59 13.88 -4.46
N LEU A 9 61.06 13.46 -5.60
CA LEU A 9 59.75 13.91 -6.10
C LEU A 9 58.68 13.06 -5.39
N VAL A 10 58.22 13.50 -4.21
CA VAL A 10 57.06 12.90 -3.52
C VAL A 10 55.79 13.43 -4.20
N VAL A 11 55.27 12.68 -5.16
CA VAL A 11 53.94 12.94 -5.72
C VAL A 11 52.92 12.33 -4.75
N SER A 12 52.28 13.21 -3.99
CA SER A 12 51.19 12.90 -3.08
C SER A 12 50.00 12.32 -3.84
N LEU A 13 49.81 10.99 -3.71
CA LEU A 13 48.55 10.31 -4.07
C LEU A 13 47.44 10.87 -3.18
N SER A 14 46.58 11.71 -3.72
CA SER A 14 45.35 12.14 -3.07
C SER A 14 44.38 10.96 -3.04
N PHE A 15 44.33 10.25 -1.91
CA PHE A 15 43.27 9.31 -1.60
C PHE A 15 41.96 10.09 -1.45
N SER A 16 41.12 10.05 -2.48
CA SER A 16 39.73 10.43 -2.36
C SER A 16 39.06 9.46 -1.41
N PHE A 17 38.85 9.88 -0.16
CA PHE A 17 37.95 9.20 0.76
C PHE A 17 36.57 9.19 0.11
N SER A 18 36.25 8.10 -0.58
CA SER A 18 34.90 7.78 -1.00
C SER A 18 34.11 7.56 0.28
N SER A 19 33.51 8.64 0.77
CA SER A 19 32.60 8.64 1.90
C SER A 19 31.39 7.80 1.49
N CYS A 20 31.45 6.50 1.77
CA CYS A 20 30.32 5.61 1.68
C CYS A 20 29.39 5.99 2.84
N LYS A 21 28.51 6.98 2.59
CA LYS A 21 27.40 7.28 3.48
C LYS A 21 26.41 6.14 3.33
N THR A 22 26.57 5.09 4.13
CA THR A 22 25.48 4.14 4.38
C THR A 22 24.46 4.91 5.22
N SER A 23 23.56 5.64 4.56
CA SER A 23 22.33 6.09 5.22
C SER A 23 21.49 4.83 5.42
N THR A 24 21.62 4.24 6.59
CA THR A 24 20.61 3.32 7.13
C THR A 24 19.38 4.18 7.41
N GLU A 25 18.64 4.52 6.35
CA GLU A 25 17.26 4.96 6.53
C GLU A 25 16.48 3.79 7.13
N PRO A 26 15.53 4.05 8.05
CA PRO A 26 14.61 3.01 8.49
C PRO A 26 13.95 2.45 7.22
N ASN A 27 13.92 1.13 7.12
CA ASN A 27 13.34 0.41 5.99
C ASN A 27 11.83 0.70 5.94
N GLU A 28 11.44 1.86 5.39
CA GLU A 28 10.04 2.23 5.18
C GLU A 28 9.46 1.17 4.25
N ARG A 29 8.54 0.38 4.81
CA ARG A 29 7.83 -0.61 4.01
C ARG A 29 7.07 0.12 2.93
N GLU A 30 7.30 -0.30 1.70
CA GLU A 30 6.62 0.28 0.55
C GLU A 30 5.11 0.14 0.73
N LYS A 31 4.37 1.21 0.43
CA LYS A 31 2.93 1.28 0.58
C LYS A 31 2.22 1.26 -0.77
N GLY A 32 1.02 0.70 -0.77
CA GLY A 32 0.04 0.87 -1.84
C GLY A 32 -1.35 1.09 -1.27
N HIS A 33 -2.35 1.09 -2.16
CA HIS A 33 -3.72 1.43 -1.80
C HIS A 33 -4.74 0.42 -2.31
N VAL A 34 -5.82 0.26 -1.54
CA VAL A 34 -7.02 -0.47 -1.95
C VAL A 34 -8.21 0.47 -1.82
N SER A 35 -8.98 0.62 -2.89
CA SER A 35 -10.24 1.35 -2.91
C SER A 35 -11.37 0.39 -3.24
N VAL A 36 -12.26 0.18 -2.28
CA VAL A 36 -13.46 -0.63 -2.44
C VAL A 36 -14.65 0.30 -2.61
N LEU A 37 -15.44 0.09 -3.66
CA LEU A 37 -16.72 0.75 -3.90
C LEU A 37 -17.83 -0.27 -3.74
N VAL A 38 -18.83 0.02 -2.91
CA VAL A 38 -20.03 -0.80 -2.78
C VAL A 38 -21.20 -0.07 -3.45
N ILE A 39 -21.87 -0.75 -4.38
CA ILE A 39 -23.04 -0.24 -5.10
C ILE A 39 -24.18 -1.25 -5.06
N ASP A 40 -25.43 -0.78 -5.09
CA ASP A 40 -26.60 -1.63 -5.24
C ASP A 40 -26.87 -2.00 -6.71
N GLN A 41 -28.00 -2.67 -6.96
CA GLN A 41 -28.44 -3.09 -8.30
C GLN A 41 -28.79 -1.92 -9.24
N ASN A 42 -28.97 -0.72 -8.70
CA ASN A 42 -29.28 0.51 -9.42
C ASN A 42 -28.04 1.42 -9.54
N GLU A 43 -26.84 0.89 -9.27
CA GLU A 43 -25.58 1.63 -9.25
C GLU A 43 -25.52 2.74 -8.19
N ILE A 44 -26.38 2.67 -7.17
CA ILE A 44 -26.41 3.63 -6.06
C ILE A 44 -25.35 3.22 -5.03
N PRO A 45 -24.44 4.13 -4.62
CA PRO A 45 -23.44 3.81 -3.61
C PRO A 45 -24.08 3.49 -2.25
N VAL A 46 -23.59 2.43 -1.61
CA VAL A 46 -24.09 1.96 -0.31
C VAL A 46 -23.09 2.32 0.78
N LYS A 47 -23.53 3.13 1.73
CA LYS A 47 -22.73 3.55 2.90
C LYS A 47 -22.87 2.57 4.05
N ASP A 48 -22.02 2.74 5.06
CA ASP A 48 -22.09 2.01 6.34
C ASP A 48 -21.86 0.48 6.23
N ILE A 49 -21.15 0.02 5.20
CA ILE A 49 -20.75 -1.38 5.01
C ILE A 49 -19.35 -1.61 5.55
N GLU A 50 -19.20 -2.64 6.39
CA GLU A 50 -17.93 -3.09 6.93
C GLU A 50 -17.12 -3.87 5.88
N ILE A 51 -15.91 -3.39 5.61
CA ILE A 51 -14.94 -3.99 4.70
C ILE A 51 -13.69 -4.36 5.50
N TYR A 52 -13.32 -5.63 5.48
CA TYR A 52 -12.12 -6.15 6.13
C TYR A 52 -11.05 -6.43 5.09
N LEU A 53 -9.80 -6.11 5.42
CA LEU A 53 -8.63 -6.49 4.64
C LEU A 53 -7.80 -7.52 5.44
N ALA A 54 -7.85 -8.78 5.03
CA ALA A 54 -7.09 -9.88 5.61
C ALA A 54 -5.72 -10.04 4.90
N PRO A 55 -4.65 -10.50 5.58
CA PRO A 55 -4.64 -11.09 6.94
C PRO A 55 -4.56 -10.06 8.07
N GLU A 56 -4.26 -8.80 7.76
CA GLU A 56 -4.06 -7.75 8.78
C GLU A 56 -5.32 -7.39 9.57
N SER A 57 -6.49 -7.88 9.14
CA SER A 57 -7.79 -7.66 9.79
C SER A 57 -8.12 -6.17 9.94
N ILE A 58 -7.71 -5.36 8.96
CA ILE A 58 -7.98 -3.93 8.95
C ILE A 58 -9.44 -3.71 8.56
N LEU A 59 -10.21 -3.06 9.42
CA LEU A 59 -11.60 -2.70 9.18
C LEU A 59 -11.71 -1.25 8.68
N LYS A 60 -12.46 -1.05 7.60
CA LYS A 60 -13.00 0.26 7.19
C LYS A 60 -14.49 0.13 6.92
N VAL A 61 -15.19 1.23 7.12
CA VAL A 61 -16.61 1.37 6.80
C VAL A 61 -16.74 2.25 5.57
N THR A 62 -17.58 1.86 4.61
CA THR A 62 -17.83 2.66 3.41
C THR A 62 -18.47 4.01 3.75
N ASP A 63 -17.95 5.09 3.17
CA ASP A 63 -18.45 6.45 3.35
C ASP A 63 -19.79 6.72 2.60
N THR A 64 -20.24 7.97 2.59
CA THR A 64 -21.46 8.39 1.88
C THR A 64 -21.42 8.20 0.36
N ASN A 65 -20.24 7.99 -0.21
CA ASN A 65 -20.04 7.67 -1.62
C ASN A 65 -19.85 6.17 -1.84
N GLY A 66 -20.16 5.35 -0.84
CA GLY A 66 -20.00 3.89 -0.85
C GLY A 66 -18.56 3.42 -0.89
N ARG A 67 -17.58 4.25 -0.49
CA ARG A 67 -16.16 3.94 -0.62
C ARG A 67 -15.48 3.63 0.70
N ALA A 68 -14.69 2.57 0.72
CA ALA A 68 -13.70 2.30 1.75
C ALA A 68 -12.29 2.39 1.13
N PHE A 69 -11.38 3.10 1.80
CA PHE A 69 -10.01 3.30 1.32
C PHE A 69 -8.99 2.84 2.36
N PHE A 70 -8.01 2.06 1.90
CA PHE A 70 -6.95 1.47 2.71
C PHE A 70 -5.59 1.90 2.18
N THR A 71 -4.66 2.15 3.09
CA THR A 71 -3.23 2.31 2.80
C THR A 71 -2.49 1.24 3.57
N VAL A 72 -1.87 0.30 2.85
CA VAL A 72 -1.27 -0.91 3.43
C VAL A 72 0.11 -1.17 2.84
N ASP A 73 0.87 -2.07 3.45
CA ASP A 73 2.13 -2.53 2.90
C ASP A 73 1.88 -3.20 1.53
N VAL A 74 2.89 -3.20 0.65
CA VAL A 74 2.83 -4.01 -0.57
C VAL A 74 2.71 -5.49 -0.22
N GLY A 75 1.86 -6.22 -0.94
CA GLY A 75 1.63 -7.64 -0.68
C GLY A 75 0.26 -8.14 -1.13
N ASP A 76 -0.01 -9.39 -0.79
CA ASP A 76 -1.26 -10.08 -1.11
C ASP A 76 -2.23 -10.01 0.06
N TYR A 77 -3.47 -9.66 -0.24
CA TYR A 77 -4.55 -9.47 0.71
C TYR A 77 -5.84 -10.13 0.21
N PHE A 78 -6.81 -10.23 1.11
CA PHE A 78 -8.19 -10.54 0.78
C PHE A 78 -9.10 -9.41 1.24
N ILE A 79 -10.02 -8.99 0.38
CA ILE A 79 -11.14 -8.14 0.73
C ILE A 79 -12.28 -9.05 1.16
N ASP A 80 -12.66 -8.94 2.44
CA ASP A 80 -13.75 -9.67 3.05
C ASP A 80 -14.88 -8.71 3.40
N ALA A 81 -16.11 -9.08 3.06
CA ALA A 81 -17.30 -8.28 3.41
C ALA A 81 -18.54 -9.17 3.46
N ASP A 82 -19.39 -8.94 4.45
CA ASP A 82 -20.75 -9.49 4.51
C ASP A 82 -21.73 -8.35 4.20
N ILE A 83 -22.24 -8.32 2.97
CA ILE A 83 -23.09 -7.22 2.49
C ILE A 83 -24.55 -7.64 2.52
N CYS A 84 -25.41 -6.83 3.12
CA CYS A 84 -26.84 -7.09 3.24
C CYS A 84 -27.52 -7.39 1.89
N CYS A 85 -28.51 -8.30 1.94
CA CYS A 85 -29.42 -8.55 0.84
C CYS A 85 -30.86 -8.70 1.34
N MET A 86 -31.87 -8.61 0.45
CA MET A 86 -33.28 -8.72 0.83
C MET A 86 -33.54 -10.00 1.65
N GLY A 87 -34.10 -9.82 2.85
CA GLY A 87 -34.36 -10.90 3.81
C GLY A 87 -33.24 -11.07 4.85
N PRO A 88 -33.15 -12.22 5.55
CA PRO A 88 -32.06 -12.48 6.51
C PRO A 88 -30.72 -12.81 5.82
N GLY A 89 -30.57 -12.47 4.54
CA GLY A 89 -29.47 -12.92 3.69
C GLY A 89 -28.34 -11.90 3.61
N PHE A 90 -27.13 -12.41 3.42
CA PHE A 90 -25.94 -11.62 3.14
C PHE A 90 -25.23 -12.20 1.92
N ILE A 91 -24.64 -11.33 1.10
CA ILE A 91 -23.65 -11.70 0.09
C ILE A 91 -22.30 -11.68 0.80
N LYS A 92 -21.62 -12.84 0.83
CA LYS A 92 -20.29 -12.96 1.39
C LYS A 92 -19.25 -12.77 0.29
N TYR A 93 -18.34 -11.83 0.49
CA TYR A 93 -17.18 -11.58 -0.36
C TYR A 93 -15.91 -12.10 0.30
N HIS A 94 -15.04 -12.69 -0.52
CA HIS A 94 -13.68 -13.08 -0.19
C HIS A 94 -12.86 -12.94 -1.48
N VAL A 95 -12.30 -11.75 -1.71
CA VAL A 95 -11.72 -11.37 -3.00
C VAL A 95 -10.20 -11.18 -2.85
N PRO A 96 -9.36 -11.99 -3.53
CA PRO A 96 -7.92 -11.80 -3.49
C PRO A 96 -7.51 -10.51 -4.22
N VAL A 97 -6.59 -9.77 -3.64
CA VAL A 97 -5.99 -8.57 -4.25
C VAL A 97 -4.49 -8.51 -3.98
N THR A 98 -3.72 -8.10 -4.98
CA THR A 98 -2.28 -7.84 -4.84
C THR A 98 -2.05 -6.34 -4.88
N VAL A 99 -1.43 -5.80 -3.85
CA VAL A 99 -1.13 -4.37 -3.70
C VAL A 99 0.31 -4.11 -4.11
N GLU A 100 0.49 -3.33 -5.17
CA GLU A 100 1.78 -2.89 -5.66
C GLU A 100 2.15 -1.49 -5.15
N LYS A 101 3.44 -1.15 -5.21
CA LYS A 101 3.97 0.12 -4.72
C LYS A 101 3.32 1.31 -5.43
N SER A 102 2.77 2.23 -4.63
CA SER A 102 2.14 3.46 -5.11
C SER A 102 0.98 3.26 -6.10
N ASP A 103 0.47 2.04 -6.22
CA ASP A 103 -0.70 1.73 -7.04
C ASP A 103 -1.98 1.74 -6.18
N THR A 104 -3.13 1.83 -6.85
CA THR A 104 -4.45 1.70 -6.23
C THR A 104 -5.25 0.59 -6.89
N VAL A 105 -5.41 -0.52 -6.17
CA VAL A 105 -6.35 -1.57 -6.55
C VAL A 105 -7.77 -1.04 -6.36
N LYS A 106 -8.60 -1.14 -7.40
CA LYS A 106 -10.00 -0.73 -7.37
C LYS A 106 -10.91 -1.96 -7.44
N GLN A 107 -11.69 -2.17 -6.39
CA GLN A 107 -12.65 -3.27 -6.32
C GLN A 107 -14.07 -2.72 -6.22
N ILE A 108 -14.99 -3.28 -6.99
CA ILE A 108 -16.43 -3.01 -6.86
C ILE A 108 -17.09 -4.24 -6.25
N LEU A 109 -17.91 -4.04 -5.20
CA LEU A 109 -18.75 -5.06 -4.61
C LEU A 109 -20.21 -4.68 -4.83
N HIS A 110 -21.05 -5.67 -5.12
CA HIS A 110 -22.48 -5.46 -5.35
C HIS A 110 -23.30 -5.83 -4.11
N ALA A 111 -24.13 -4.89 -3.68
CA ALA A 111 -25.18 -5.06 -2.68
C ALA A 111 -26.53 -5.31 -3.36
N CYS A 112 -27.51 -5.76 -2.58
CA CYS A 112 -28.91 -5.76 -3.05
C CYS A 112 -29.56 -4.40 -2.82
N SER A 113 -30.66 -4.14 -3.51
CA SER A 113 -31.43 -2.89 -3.53
C SER A 113 -32.09 -2.49 -2.20
N ALA A 114 -31.87 -3.22 -1.12
CA ALA A 114 -32.52 -3.01 0.19
C ALA A 114 -31.54 -3.15 1.38
N CYS A 115 -30.32 -2.64 1.23
CA CYS A 115 -29.42 -2.40 2.36
C CYS A 115 -29.86 -1.15 3.13
N LEU A 116 -30.95 -1.24 3.91
CA LEU A 116 -31.47 -0.16 4.75
C LEU A 116 -31.97 -0.70 6.09
#